data_AF-A0A1L5F3M8-F1
#
_entry.id   AF-A0A1L5F3M8-F1
#
_cell.length_a   1.000
_cell.length_b   1.000
_cell.length_c   1.000
_cell.angle_alpha   90.00
_cell.angle_beta   90.00
_cell.angle_gamma   90.00
#
_symmetry.space_group_name_H-M   'P 1'
#
loop_
_entity.id
_entity.type
_entity.pdbx_description
1 polymer ?
#
loop_
_entity_poly.entity_id
_entity_poly.type
_entity_poly.pdbx_seq_one_letter_code
_entity_poly.pdbx_strand_id
1 'polypeptide(L)'
;MAIGFRVDFLWYQVGTPDFLHAFFSTICYNLESKKWGDKYPYLMNELYQGKLSWKNADKVIEELKEVKSKFKDFSPSQVIWDIGDILKQPPWGDKISPEITDLSNYFVTSDGRDLIESMLMSKNEGSKET
;
A
#
# COMPACT_ATOMS: atom_id res chain seq x y z
N MET A 1 -16.39 5.95 6.18
CA MET A 1 -16.37 5.93 4.70
C MET A 1 -15.23 5.03 4.27
N ALA A 2 -15.47 4.15 3.29
CA ALA A 2 -14.43 3.27 2.76
C ALA A 2 -13.68 3.96 1.61
N ILE A 3 -12.37 3.76 1.52
CA ILE A 3 -11.52 4.16 0.40
C ILE A 3 -11.15 2.93 -0.44
N GLY A 4 -10.89 3.16 -1.72
CA GLY A 4 -10.56 2.10 -2.66
C GLY A 4 -9.91 2.64 -3.92
N PHE A 5 -9.39 1.73 -4.72
CA PHE A 5 -8.87 2.03 -6.05
C PHE A 5 -9.95 1.79 -7.09
N ARG A 6 -10.05 2.71 -8.05
CA ARG A 6 -10.87 2.53 -9.23
C ARG A 6 -9.96 2.30 -10.43
N VAL A 7 -10.09 1.14 -11.06
CA VAL A 7 -9.41 0.83 -12.32
C VAL A 7 -10.50 0.60 -13.35
N ASP A 8 -10.63 1.55 -14.29
CA ASP A 8 -11.72 1.59 -15.25
C ASP A 8 -13.12 1.57 -14.58
N PHE A 9 -13.89 0.50 -14.76
CA PHE A 9 -15.19 0.25 -14.10
C PHE A 9 -15.09 -0.62 -12.84
N LEU A 10 -13.92 -1.19 -12.54
CA LEU A 10 -13.70 -2.03 -11.38
C LEU A 10 -13.37 -1.20 -10.14
N TRP A 11 -14.01 -1.53 -9.02
CA TRP A 11 -13.78 -0.91 -7.71
C TRP A 11 -13.16 -1.91 -6.75
N TYR A 12 -11.95 -1.60 -6.28
CA TYR A 12 -11.20 -2.39 -5.32
C TYR A 12 -11.24 -1.69 -3.97
N GLN A 13 -12.13 -2.15 -3.09
CA GLN A 13 -12.25 -1.58 -1.76
C GLN A 13 -11.05 -1.98 -0.91
N VAL A 14 -10.40 -0.98 -0.31
CA VAL A 14 -9.25 -1.18 0.57
C VAL A 14 -9.71 -1.24 2.03
N GLY A 15 -10.33 -0.16 2.51
CA GLY A 15 -10.70 -0.05 3.92
C GLY A 15 -10.86 1.40 4.34
N THR A 16 -10.28 1.77 5.48
CA THR A 16 -10.36 3.15 5.98
C THR A 16 -9.28 4.03 5.34
N PRO A 17 -9.50 5.36 5.26
CA PRO A 17 -8.47 6.30 4.82
C PRO A 17 -7.18 6.19 5.63
N ASP A 18 -7.29 6.05 6.95
CA ASP A 18 -6.13 5.92 7.85
C ASP A 18 -5.34 4.63 7.57
N PHE A 19 -6.03 3.53 7.26
CA PHE A 19 -5.38 2.27 6.89
C PHE A 19 -4.56 2.41 5.60
N LEU A 20 -5.14 3.05 4.58
CA LEU A 20 -4.41 3.29 3.34
C LEU A 20 -3.24 4.27 3.58
N HIS A 21 -3.45 5.31 4.39
CA HIS A 21 -2.39 6.24 4.78
C HIS A 21 -1.24 5.55 5.54
N ALA A 22 -1.55 4.58 6.41
CA ALA A 22 -0.56 3.78 7.13
C ALA A 22 0.35 2.98 6.18
N PHE A 23 -0.20 2.44 5.10
CA PHE A 23 0.60 1.75 4.07
C PHE A 23 1.68 2.67 3.50
N PHE A 24 1.30 3.85 3.01
CA PHE A 24 2.26 4.81 2.46
C PHE A 24 3.20 5.40 3.53
N SER A 25 2.71 5.62 4.75
CA SER A 25 3.53 6.07 5.88
C SER A 25 4.63 5.06 6.22
N THR A 26 4.30 3.77 6.18
CA THR A 26 5.25 2.68 6.41
C THR A 26 6.32 2.63 5.33
N ILE A 27 5.95 2.86 4.05
CA ILE A 27 6.92 2.98 2.94
C ILE A 27 7.86 4.17 3.18
N CYS A 28 7.30 5.35 3.45
CA CYS A 28 8.07 6.58 3.65
C CYS A 28 9.11 6.41 4.77
N TYR A 29 8.66 5.88 5.92
CA TYR A 29 9.53 5.74 7.10
C TYR A 29 10.62 4.69 6.90
N ASN A 30 10.25 3.49 6.43
CA ASN A 30 11.16 2.34 6.39
C ASN A 30 12.03 2.31 5.12
N LEU A 31 11.54 2.82 3.99
CA LEU A 31 12.21 2.67 2.69
C LEU A 31 12.71 3.99 2.08
N GLU A 32 12.15 5.13 2.46
CA GLU A 32 12.49 6.46 1.90
C GLU A 32 13.18 7.40 2.89
N SER A 33 13.68 6.87 4.01
CA SER A 33 14.35 7.70 5.04
C SER A 33 13.51 8.90 5.50
N LYS A 34 12.19 8.73 5.57
CA LYS A 34 11.20 9.77 5.96
C LYS A 34 11.03 10.91 4.95
N LYS A 35 11.49 10.74 3.71
CA LYS A 35 11.26 11.69 2.62
C LYS A 35 10.19 11.13 1.67
N TRP A 36 9.01 11.74 1.70
CA TRP A 36 7.85 11.27 0.95
C TRP A 36 8.09 11.31 -0.56
N GLY A 37 8.11 10.14 -1.21
CA GLY A 37 8.24 10.00 -2.66
C GLY A 37 9.63 10.32 -3.21
N ASP A 38 10.68 10.25 -2.38
CA ASP A 38 12.08 10.39 -2.80
C ASP A 38 12.56 9.19 -3.62
N LYS A 39 12.07 7.99 -3.28
CA LYS A 39 12.46 6.72 -3.91
C LYS A 39 11.34 6.12 -4.74
N TYR A 40 10.09 6.28 -4.31
CA TYR A 40 8.90 5.74 -4.98
C TYR A 40 7.96 6.88 -5.42
N PRO A 41 8.40 7.79 -6.30
CA PRO A 41 7.64 8.98 -6.66
C PRO A 41 6.28 8.66 -7.29
N TYR A 42 6.14 7.60 -8.09
CA TYR A 42 4.86 7.31 -8.75
C TYR A 42 3.84 6.79 -7.74
N LEU A 43 4.26 5.92 -6.82
CA LEU A 43 3.44 5.39 -5.74
C LEU A 43 3.02 6.50 -4.75
N MET A 44 3.98 7.31 -4.33
CA MET A 44 3.81 8.28 -3.24
C MET A 44 3.25 9.63 -3.70
N ASN A 45 3.59 10.09 -4.91
CA ASN A 45 3.17 11.41 -5.41
C ASN A 45 2.07 11.34 -6.48
N GLU A 46 1.82 10.20 -7.12
CA GLU A 46 0.71 10.06 -8.08
C GLU A 46 -0.42 9.21 -7.47
N LEU A 47 -0.16 7.95 -7.14
CA LEU A 47 -1.21 7.03 -6.66
C LEU A 47 -1.84 7.53 -5.37
N TYR A 48 -1.03 7.90 -4.37
CA TYR A 48 -1.53 8.44 -3.10
C TYR A 48 -2.30 9.76 -3.26
N GLN A 49 -1.90 10.61 -4.22
CA GLN A 49 -2.60 11.88 -4.52
C GLN A 49 -3.92 11.67 -5.29
N GLY A 50 -4.29 10.41 -5.58
CA GLY A 50 -5.58 10.03 -6.14
C GLY A 50 -5.66 10.11 -7.67
N LYS A 51 -4.55 10.39 -8.37
CA LYS A 51 -4.51 10.41 -9.84
C LYS A 51 -3.24 9.75 -10.36
N LEU A 52 -3.40 8.55 -10.91
CA LEU A 52 -2.34 7.85 -11.63
C LEU A 52 -2.61 7.85 -13.13
N SER A 53 -1.64 8.28 -13.91
CA SER A 53 -1.71 8.17 -15.38
C SER A 53 -1.43 6.73 -15.83
N TRP A 54 -2.16 6.24 -16.83
CA TRP A 54 -1.92 4.91 -17.41
C TRP A 54 -0.48 4.72 -17.88
N LYS A 55 0.18 5.81 -18.34
CA LYS A 55 1.59 5.81 -18.77
C LYS A 55 2.58 5.51 -17.63
N ASN A 56 2.16 5.75 -16.39
CA ASN A 56 2.96 5.52 -15.20
C ASN A 56 2.51 4.27 -14.42
N ALA A 57 1.46 3.58 -14.89
CA ALA A 57 0.97 2.37 -14.24
C ALA A 57 2.04 1.27 -14.18
N ASP A 58 2.82 1.09 -15.26
CA ASP A 58 3.95 0.15 -15.28
C ASP A 58 4.97 0.48 -14.20
N LYS A 59 5.30 1.76 -14.03
CA LYS A 59 6.29 2.22 -13.05
C LYS A 59 5.80 2.03 -11.61
N VAL A 60 4.54 2.34 -11.33
CA VAL A 60 3.93 2.06 -10.01
C VAL A 60 3.99 0.58 -9.67
N ILE A 61 3.79 -0.29 -10.66
CA ILE A 61 3.85 -1.74 -10.45
C ILE A 61 5.28 -2.21 -10.18
N GLU A 62 6.28 -1.64 -10.84
CA GLU A 62 7.69 -1.89 -10.54
C GLU A 62 8.03 -1.45 -9.11
N GLU A 63 7.62 -0.24 -8.72
CA GLU A 63 7.80 0.28 -7.36
C GLU A 63 7.09 -0.60 -6.32
N LEU A 64 5.85 -1.02 -6.56
CA LEU A 64 5.11 -1.91 -5.66
C LEU A 64 5.79 -3.27 -5.49
N LYS A 65 6.32 -3.86 -6.56
CA LYS A 65 7.08 -5.13 -6.48
C LYS A 65 8.34 -4.96 -5.64
N GLU A 66 9.04 -3.85 -5.81
CA GLU A 66 10.24 -3.55 -5.02
C GLU A 66 9.89 -3.33 -3.54
N VAL A 67 8.86 -2.54 -3.25
CA VAL A 67 8.34 -2.33 -1.89
C VAL A 67 7.98 -3.66 -1.25
N LYS A 68 7.22 -4.51 -1.95
CA LYS A 68 6.85 -5.84 -1.46
C LYS A 68 8.08 -6.68 -1.13
N SER A 69 9.06 -6.70 -2.02
CA SER A 69 10.28 -7.47 -1.81
C SER A 69 11.04 -7.00 -0.59
N LYS A 70 11.15 -5.69 -0.37
CA LYS A 70 11.88 -5.13 0.78
C LYS A 70 11.12 -5.28 2.08
N PHE A 71 9.80 -5.17 2.05
CA PHE A 71 8.96 -5.33 3.23
C PHE A 71 9.10 -6.71 3.89
N LYS A 72 9.58 -7.73 3.16
CA LYS A 72 9.92 -9.04 3.73
C LYS A 72 11.02 -8.99 4.79
N ASP A 73 11.89 -7.99 4.73
CA ASP A 73 13.00 -7.82 5.66
C ASP A 73 12.58 -7.09 6.96
N PHE A 74 11.31 -6.68 7.07
CA PHE A 74 10.78 -5.91 8.20
C PHE A 74 9.71 -6.68 8.96
N SER A 75 9.80 -6.66 10.29
CA SER A 75 8.80 -7.31 11.13
C SER A 75 7.48 -6.52 11.15
N PRO A 76 6.34 -7.16 11.44
CA PRO A 76 5.03 -6.50 11.54
C PRO A 76 4.99 -5.34 12.54
N SER A 77 5.82 -5.40 13.59
CA SER A 77 5.97 -4.35 14.60
C SER A 77 6.62 -3.06 14.09
N GLN A 78 7.23 -3.08 12.90
CA GLN A 78 7.81 -1.89 12.25
C GLN A 78 6.81 -1.12 11.39
N VAL A 79 5.52 -1.47 11.47
CA VAL A 79 4.44 -0.72 10.84
C VAL A 79 4.40 0.70 11.40
N ILE A 80 4.21 1.68 10.51
CA ILE A 80 4.01 3.08 10.89
C ILE A 80 2.60 3.47 10.49
N TRP A 81 1.73 3.66 11.49
CA TRP A 81 0.34 4.00 11.26
C TRP A 81 0.15 5.42 10.69
N ASP A 82 0.97 6.36 11.16
CA ASP A 82 0.95 7.76 10.72
C ASP A 82 2.38 8.30 10.76
N ILE A 83 2.88 8.78 9.61
CA ILE A 83 4.23 9.35 9.52
C ILE A 83 4.35 10.70 10.25
N GLY A 84 3.24 11.43 10.38
CA GLY A 84 3.16 12.70 11.10
C GLY A 84 3.09 12.52 12.62
N ASP A 85 2.63 11.35 13.07
CA ASP A 85 2.58 10.97 14.49
C ASP A 85 2.98 9.50 14.68
N ILE A 86 4.29 9.27 14.80
CA ILE A 86 4.89 7.93 14.92
C ILE A 86 4.48 7.17 16.20
N LEU A 87 3.83 7.85 17.15
CA LEU A 87 3.33 7.21 18.36
C LEU A 87 1.95 6.58 18.15
N LYS A 88 1.22 6.96 17.09
CA LYS A 88 -0.06 6.34 16.78
C LYS A 88 0.12 4.87 16.45
N GLN A 89 -0.80 4.08 17.00
CA GLN A 89 -0.84 2.64 16.81
C GLN A 89 -2.04 2.26 15.93
N PRO A 90 -1.97 1.14 15.21
CA PRO A 90 -3.13 0.59 14.53
C PRO A 90 -4.25 0.29 15.54
N PRO A 91 -5.53 0.33 15.12
CA PRO A 91 -6.67 0.14 16.03
C PRO A 91 -6.73 -1.26 16.66
N TRP A 92 -6.04 -2.25 16.08
CA TRP A 92 -5.88 -3.60 16.63
C TRP A 92 -4.64 -3.77 17.51
N GLY A 93 -3.75 -2.77 17.59
CA GLY A 93 -2.49 -2.86 18.33
C GLY A 93 -1.67 -4.08 17.89
N ASP A 94 -1.22 -4.88 18.86
CA ASP A 94 -0.42 -6.09 18.62
C ASP A 94 -1.25 -7.33 18.24
N LYS A 95 -2.58 -7.20 18.13
CA LYS A 95 -3.48 -8.32 17.82
C LYS A 95 -3.54 -8.56 16.31
N ILE A 96 -2.44 -9.05 15.74
CA ILE A 96 -2.35 -9.43 14.33
C ILE A 96 -2.48 -10.95 14.14
N SER A 97 -2.92 -11.37 12.95
CA SER A 97 -2.99 -12.79 12.58
C SER A 97 -1.60 -13.43 12.61
N PRO A 98 -1.44 -14.68 13.08
CA PRO A 98 -0.16 -15.39 13.04
C PRO A 98 0.34 -15.67 11.61
N GLU A 99 -0.52 -15.52 10.60
CA GLU A 99 -0.15 -15.62 9.19
C GLU A 99 0.62 -14.38 8.69
N ILE A 100 0.52 -13.25 9.40
CA ILE A 100 1.26 -12.01 9.10
C ILE A 100 2.65 -12.13 9.72
N THR A 101 3.65 -12.37 8.87
CA THR A 101 5.03 -12.64 9.28
C THR A 101 5.94 -11.42 9.13
N ASP A 102 5.60 -10.52 8.21
CA ASP A 102 6.41 -9.36 7.84
C ASP A 102 5.53 -8.27 7.23
N LEU A 103 6.11 -7.13 6.85
CA LEU A 103 5.34 -6.02 6.29
C LEU A 103 4.78 -6.32 4.88
N SER A 104 5.29 -7.33 4.18
CA SER A 104 4.89 -7.62 2.78
C SER A 104 3.52 -8.28 2.68
N ASN A 105 2.99 -8.80 3.80
CA ASN A 105 1.65 -9.36 3.93
C ASN A 105 0.85 -8.76 5.12
N TYR A 106 1.29 -7.60 5.63
CA TYR A 106 0.65 -6.93 6.76
C TYR A 106 -0.67 -6.25 6.39
N PHE A 107 -0.71 -5.60 5.24
CA PHE A 107 -1.84 -4.79 4.82
C PHE A 107 -2.89 -5.65 4.14
N VAL A 108 -3.84 -6.15 4.92
CA VAL A 108 -4.99 -6.93 4.43
C VAL A 108 -6.21 -6.01 4.27
N THR A 109 -6.79 -5.99 3.08
CA THR A 109 -7.99 -5.21 2.75
C THR A 109 -9.22 -5.70 3.49
N SER A 110 -10.29 -4.91 3.45
CA SER A 110 -11.57 -5.24 4.11
C SER A 110 -12.22 -6.52 3.59
N ASP A 111 -11.88 -6.95 2.37
CA ASP A 111 -12.33 -8.21 1.78
C ASP A 111 -11.34 -9.37 1.97
N GLY A 112 -10.33 -9.19 2.83
CA GLY A 112 -9.40 -10.24 3.24
C GLY A 112 -8.26 -10.53 2.26
N ARG A 113 -7.99 -9.65 1.31
CA ARG A 113 -6.90 -9.81 0.34
C ARG A 113 -5.67 -9.01 0.75
N ASP A 114 -4.50 -9.46 0.33
CA ASP A 114 -3.30 -8.64 0.44
C ASP A 114 -3.45 -7.38 -0.45
N LEU A 115 -3.18 -6.22 0.13
CA LEU A 115 -3.34 -4.93 -0.53
C LEU A 115 -2.42 -4.80 -1.74
N ILE A 116 -1.16 -5.21 -1.59
CA ILE A 116 -0.15 -5.09 -2.66
C ILE A 116 -0.55 -6.02 -3.82
N GLU A 117 -0.88 -7.27 -3.55
CA GLU A 117 -1.37 -8.21 -4.55
C GLU A 117 -2.63 -7.69 -5.26
N SER A 118 -3.57 -7.10 -4.51
CA SER A 118 -4.78 -6.51 -5.11
C SER A 118 -4.45 -5.39 -6.10
N MET A 119 -3.49 -4.52 -5.78
CA MET A 119 -3.00 -3.48 -6.70
C MET A 119 -2.24 -4.07 -7.90
N LEU A 120 -1.48 -5.15 -7.71
CA LEU A 120 -0.76 -5.83 -8.79
C LEU A 120 -1.73 -6.54 -9.76
N MET A 121 -2.79 -7.16 -9.23
CA MET A 121 -3.81 -7.85 -10.03
C MET A 121 -4.67 -6.87 -10.84
N SER A 122 -5.02 -5.71 -10.29
CA SER A 122 -5.92 -4.76 -10.96
C SER A 122 -5.40 -4.29 -12.32
N LYS A 123 -4.07 -4.25 -12.52
CA LYS A 123 -3.49 -3.96 -13.84
C LYS A 123 -3.79 -5.06 -14.85
N ASN A 124 -3.65 -6.32 -14.46
CA ASN A 124 -3.86 -7.45 -15.37
C ASN A 124 -5.34 -7.59 -15.79
N GLU A 125 -6.27 -7.16 -14.93
CA GLU A 125 -7.69 -7.15 -15.24
C GLU A 125 -8.05 -6.01 -16.19
N GLY A 126 -7.55 -4.79 -15.94
CA GLY A 126 -7.74 -3.65 -16.85
C GLY A 126 -7.11 -3.83 -18.24
N SER A 127 -6.05 -4.64 -18.38
CA SER A 127 -5.41 -4.94 -19.67
C SER A 127 -6.08 -6.08 -20.47
N LYS A 128 -7.01 -6.84 -19.88
CA LYS A 128 -7.69 -7.96 -20.57
C LYS A 128 -8.92 -7.51 -21.37
N GLU A 129 -9.38 -6.28 -21.17
CA GLU A 129 -10.61 -5.75 -21.79
C GLU A 129 -10.33 -4.65 -22.83
N THR A 130 -9.08 -4.49 -23.28
CA THR A 130 -8.70 -3.64 -24.43
C THR A 130 -8.24 -4.49 -25.62
#